data_AF-A0A926C384-F1
#
_entry.id   AF-A0A926C384-F1
#
_cell.length_a   1.000
_cell.length_b   1.000
_cell.length_c   1.000
_cell.angle_alpha   90.00
_cell.angle_beta   90.00
_cell.angle_gamma   90.00
#
_symmetry.space_group_name_H-M   'P 1'
#
loop_
_entity.id
_entity.type
_entity.pdbx_description
1 polymer ?
#
loop_
_entity_poly.entity_id
_entity_poly.type
_entity_poly.pdbx_seq_one_letter_code
_entity_poly.pdbx_strand_id
1 'polypeptide(L)'
;MVAFVFGRRTHQTFRRLLALLESAQITVSKWITDAWWAYFDCLDQGLRIESKALLQSLERKHLTLRTRIKRLARKTICFSKSVDVHDTVIGLFINQFFFGIQHY
;
A
#
# COMPACT_ATOMS: atom_id res chain seq x y z
N MET A 1 3.04 -3.02 -12.06
CA MET A 1 1.78 -3.46 -11.45
C MET A 1 1.86 -3.26 -9.94
N VAL A 2 0.74 -2.93 -9.29
CA VAL A 2 0.71 -2.49 -7.89
C VAL A 2 -0.38 -3.25 -7.16
N ALA A 3 -0.07 -3.66 -5.95
CA ALA A 3 -0.97 -4.36 -5.05
C ALA A 3 -1.03 -3.59 -3.72
N PHE A 4 -2.24 -3.34 -3.24
CA PHE A 4 -2.46 -2.80 -1.89
C PHE A 4 -3.74 -3.40 -1.32
N VAL A 5 -3.82 -3.41 0.02
CA VAL A 5 -5.00 -3.90 0.75
C VAL A 5 -5.30 -2.89 1.85
N PHE A 6 -6.57 -2.50 1.98
CA PHE A 6 -7.03 -1.70 3.11
C PHE A 6 -7.37 -2.59 4.30
N GLY A 7 -6.94 -2.18 5.48
CA GLY A 7 -7.22 -2.91 6.71
C GLY A 7 -6.39 -2.41 7.89
N ARG A 8 -6.63 -3.01 9.05
CA ARG A 8 -5.80 -2.78 10.24
C ARG A 8 -4.42 -3.41 10.04
N ARG A 9 -3.41 -2.89 10.72
CA ARG A 9 -2.05 -3.45 10.76
C ARG A 9 -2.05 -4.77 11.54
N THR A 10 -2.45 -5.86 10.89
CA THR A 10 -2.57 -7.22 11.46
C THR A 10 -2.00 -8.27 10.52
N HIS A 11 -1.66 -9.44 11.06
CA HIS A 11 -1.19 -10.59 10.28
C HIS A 11 -2.16 -11.00 9.19
N GLN A 12 -3.46 -10.95 9.49
CA GLN A 12 -4.50 -11.33 8.53
C GLN A 12 -4.52 -10.39 7.33
N THR A 13 -4.44 -9.07 7.55
CA THR A 13 -4.38 -8.08 6.46
C THR A 13 -3.12 -8.29 5.63
N PHE A 14 -1.98 -8.60 6.26
CA PHE A 14 -0.74 -8.86 5.54
C PHE A 14 -0.81 -10.13 4.69
N ARG A 15 -1.36 -11.23 5.22
CA ARG A 15 -1.61 -12.46 4.44
C ARG A 15 -2.54 -12.24 3.26
N ARG A 16 -3.54 -11.37 3.41
CA ARG A 16 -4.42 -10.98 2.29
C ARG A 16 -3.63 -10.26 1.19
N LEU A 17 -2.66 -9.42 1.55
CA LEU A 17 -1.76 -8.79 0.57
C LEU A 17 -0.89 -9.84 -0.15
N LEU A 18 -0.34 -10.82 0.56
CA LEU A 18 0.45 -11.91 -0.04
C LEU A 18 -0.39 -12.75 -1.03
N ALA A 19 -1.60 -13.14 -0.64
CA ALA A 19 -2.52 -13.86 -1.53
C ALA A 19 -2.90 -13.02 -2.76
N LEU A 20 -3.05 -11.70 -2.61
CA LEU A 20 -3.32 -10.79 -3.72
C LEU A 20 -2.12 -10.70 -4.68
N LEU A 21 -0.89 -10.65 -4.17
CA LEU A 21 0.32 -10.68 -5.00
C LEU A 21 0.44 -12.00 -5.79
N GLU A 22 0.16 -13.13 -5.14
CA GLU A 22 0.18 -14.46 -5.77
C GLU A 22 -0.90 -14.59 -6.85
N SER A 23 -2.15 -14.23 -6.54
CA SER A 23 -3.25 -14.27 -7.53
C SER A 23 -3.00 -13.33 -8.72
N ALA A 24 -2.32 -12.21 -8.50
CA ALA A 24 -1.91 -11.28 -9.56
C ALA A 24 -0.63 -11.70 -10.29
N GLN A 25 -0.03 -12.85 -9.96
CA GLN A 25 1.22 -13.37 -10.54
C GLN A 25 2.39 -12.36 -10.42
N ILE A 26 2.42 -11.58 -9.34
CA ILE A 26 3.47 -10.59 -9.07
C ILE A 26 4.58 -11.27 -8.28
N THR A 27 5.75 -11.43 -8.91
CA THR A 27 6.96 -11.89 -8.23
C THR A 27 7.66 -10.71 -7.56
N VAL A 28 7.80 -10.75 -6.23
CA VAL A 28 8.51 -9.72 -5.46
C VAL A 28 9.98 -10.11 -5.31
N SER A 29 10.88 -9.30 -5.86
CA SER A 29 12.32 -9.55 -5.81
C SER A 29 12.98 -9.10 -4.50
N LYS A 30 12.44 -8.07 -3.85
CA LYS A 30 13.00 -7.46 -2.63
C LYS A 30 11.89 -6.93 -1.74
N TRP A 31 12.03 -7.14 -0.44
CA TRP A 31 11.12 -6.61 0.57
C TRP A 31 11.80 -5.50 1.36
N ILE A 32 11.30 -4.27 1.21
CA ILE A 32 11.72 -3.14 2.05
C ILE A 32 10.63 -2.95 3.09
N THR A 33 10.92 -3.33 4.33
CA THR A 33 9.95 -3.34 5.42
C THR A 33 10.47 -2.57 6.63
N ASP A 34 9.58 -2.15 7.52
CA ASP A 34 9.98 -1.78 8.88
C ASP A 34 10.21 -3.05 9.73
N ALA A 35 10.70 -2.89 10.95
CA ALA A 35 11.07 -4.01 11.84
C ALA A 35 9.85 -4.69 12.51
N TRP A 36 8.72 -4.80 11.81
CA TRP A 36 7.50 -5.40 12.37
C TRP A 36 7.51 -6.92 12.28
N TRP A 37 7.17 -7.55 13.41
CA TRP A 37 7.25 -9.01 13.60
C TRP A 37 6.53 -9.84 12.53
N ALA A 38 5.43 -9.33 11.96
CA ALA A 38 4.71 -10.01 10.87
C ALA A 38 5.56 -10.33 9.65
N TYR A 39 6.54 -9.47 9.36
CA TYR A 39 7.44 -9.65 8.24
C TYR A 39 8.54 -10.66 8.53
N PHE A 40 8.80 -10.98 9.80
CA PHE A 40 9.68 -12.08 10.16
C PHE A 40 8.99 -13.42 9.94
N ASP A 41 7.71 -13.50 10.33
CA ASP A 41 6.95 -14.75 10.25
C ASP A 41 6.52 -15.12 8.83
N CYS A 42 6.24 -14.12 7.99
CA CYS A 42 5.57 -14.34 6.71
C CYS A 42 6.45 -14.12 5.47
N LEU A 43 7.67 -13.58 5.61
CA LEU A 43 8.56 -13.30 4.48
C LEU A 43 9.87 -14.08 4.57
N ASP A 44 10.45 -14.37 3.40
CA ASP A 44 11.82 -14.87 3.31
C ASP A 44 12.81 -13.79 3.76
N GLN A 45 13.61 -14.14 4.77
CA GLN A 45 14.60 -13.25 5.36
C GLN A 45 15.76 -12.95 4.38
N GLY A 46 16.05 -13.86 3.44
CA GLY A 46 17.10 -13.65 2.43
C GLY A 46 16.77 -12.54 1.44
N LEU A 47 15.48 -12.23 1.25
CA LEU A 47 14.99 -11.20 0.33
C LEU A 47 14.65 -9.87 1.02
N ARG A 48 14.78 -9.81 2.35
CA ARG A 48 14.43 -8.63 3.14
C ARG A 48 15.59 -7.67 3.30
N ILE A 49 15.32 -6.39 3.07
CA ILE A 49 16.30 -5.32 3.18
C ILE A 49 15.84 -4.36 4.29
N GLU A 50 16.60 -4.36 5.38
CA GLU A 50 16.48 -3.37 6.44
C GLU A 50 17.46 -2.23 6.17
N SER A 51 16.97 -1.13 5.59
CA SER A 51 17.79 0.06 5.38
C SER A 51 17.01 1.31 5.75
N LYS A 52 17.51 2.04 6.76
CA LYS A 52 16.94 3.30 7.23
C LYS A 52 16.83 4.34 6.11
N ALA A 53 17.82 4.40 5.21
CA ALA A 53 17.82 5.33 4.10
C ALA A 53 16.73 5.01 3.05
N LEU A 54 16.56 3.72 2.71
CA LEU A 54 15.50 3.28 1.79
C LEU A 54 14.11 3.49 2.39
N LEU A 55 13.93 3.16 3.67
CA LEU A 55 12.70 3.41 4.41
C LEU A 55 12.33 4.89 4.42
N GLN A 56 13.27 5.78 4.77
CA GLN A 56 13.01 7.22 4.73
C GLN A 56 12.66 7.72 3.32
N SER A 57 13.35 7.22 2.29
CA SER A 57 13.03 7.56 0.90
C SER A 57 11.60 7.13 0.52
N LEU A 58 11.20 5.92 0.92
CA LEU A 58 9.84 5.40 0.71
C LEU A 58 8.79 6.21 1.47
N GLU A 59 9.04 6.54 2.74
CA GLU A 59 8.16 7.38 3.56
C GLU A 59 7.96 8.77 2.94
N ARG A 60 9.04 9.39 2.43
CA ARG A 60 8.95 10.68 1.73
C ARG A 60 8.11 10.58 0.46
N LYS A 61 8.25 9.51 -0.32
CA LYS A 61 7.38 9.26 -1.50
C LYS A 61 5.91 9.18 -1.09
N HIS A 62 5.60 8.50 0.02
CA HIS A 62 4.22 8.35 0.50
C HIS A 62 3.65 9.60 1.21
N LEU A 63 4.44 10.65 1.42
CA LEU A 63 3.98 11.87 2.10
C LEU A 63 2.79 12.55 1.38
N THR A 64 2.84 12.60 0.05
CA THR A 64 1.77 13.17 -0.78
C THR A 64 0.48 12.35 -0.67
N LEU A 65 0.59 11.02 -0.72
CA LEU A 65 -0.55 10.11 -0.56
C LEU A 65 -1.20 10.31 0.81
N ARG A 66 -0.40 10.26 1.88
CA ARG A 66 -0.88 10.45 3.26
C ARG A 66 -1.61 11.77 3.44
N THR A 67 -1.05 12.85 2.88
CA THR A 67 -1.63 14.19 2.98
C THR A 67 -2.99 14.27 2.27
N ARG A 68 -3.11 13.66 1.09
CA ARG A 68 -4.34 13.68 0.29
C ARG A 68 -5.41 12.75 0.86
N ILE A 69 -5.05 11.55 1.31
CA ILE A 69 -5.97 10.65 2.03
C ILE A 69 -6.51 11.34 3.29
N LYS A 70 -5.66 12.07 4.05
CA LYS A 70 -6.12 12.84 5.21
C LYS A 70 -7.14 13.92 4.84
N ARG A 71 -7.09 14.48 3.63
CA ARG A 71 -8.11 15.41 3.13
C ARG A 71 -9.38 14.67 2.71
N LEU A 72 -9.25 13.54 2.02
CA LEU A 72 -10.37 12.68 1.63
C LEU A 72 -11.20 12.22 2.85
N ALA A 73 -10.54 11.92 3.97
CA ALA A 73 -11.20 11.52 5.21
C ALA A 73 -11.93 12.66 5.94
N ARG A 74 -11.79 13.93 5.52
CA ARG A 74 -12.55 15.04 6.12
C ARG A 74 -13.98 14.96 5.59
N LYS A 75 -14.94 14.76 6.49
CA LYS A 75 -16.37 14.71 6.15
C LYS A 75 -16.87 16.08 5.70
N THR A 76 -16.71 16.38 4.42
CA THR A 76 -17.26 17.57 3.76
C THR A 76 -18.55 17.21 2.99
N ILE A 77 -19.16 18.19 2.33
CA ILE A 77 -20.39 17.99 1.53
C ILE A 77 -20.26 16.91 0.43
N CYS A 78 -19.05 16.65 -0.07
CA CYS A 78 -18.78 15.62 -1.08
C CYS A 78 -18.37 14.27 -0.47
N PHE A 79 -18.47 14.10 0.85
CA PHE A 79 -18.04 12.87 1.52
C PHE A 79 -19.05 11.74 1.29
N SER A 80 -18.64 10.72 0.53
CA SER A 80 -19.44 9.50 0.35
C SER A 80 -19.45 8.64 1.62
N LYS A 81 -20.58 7.97 1.90
CA LYS A 81 -20.66 6.93 2.95
C LYS A 81 -20.28 5.53 2.44
N SER A 82 -20.23 5.33 1.13
CA SER A 82 -19.88 4.03 0.53
C SER A 82 -18.37 3.79 0.61
N VAL A 83 -17.98 2.65 1.20
CA VAL A 83 -16.59 2.21 1.25
C VAL A 83 -16.06 1.92 -0.14
N ASP A 84 -16.87 1.32 -1.01
CA ASP A 84 -16.48 0.98 -2.39
C ASP A 84 -16.05 2.21 -3.20
N VAL A 85 -16.74 3.34 -3.00
CA VAL A 85 -16.36 4.61 -3.63
C VAL A 85 -15.00 5.09 -3.11
N HIS A 86 -14.76 5.03 -1.80
CA HIS A 86 -13.46 5.42 -1.24
C HIS A 86 -12.35 4.50 -1.72
N ASP A 87 -12.57 3.18 -1.72
CA ASP A 87 -11.59 2.20 -2.16
C ASP A 87 -11.24 2.40 -3.65
N THR A 88 -12.24 2.64 -4.49
CA THR A 88 -12.05 2.93 -5.93
C THR A 88 -11.27 4.22 -6.13
N VAL A 89 -11.65 5.32 -5.47
CA VAL A 89 -10.98 6.62 -5.60
C VAL A 89 -9.54 6.56 -5.11
N ILE A 90 -9.28 5.89 -3.98
CA ILE A 90 -7.91 5.72 -3.47
C ILE A 90 -7.10 4.85 -4.43
N GLY A 91 -7.68 3.78 -4.98
CA GLY A 91 -7.00 2.94 -5.96
C GLY A 91 -6.62 3.67 -7.25
N LEU A 92 -7.57 4.40 -7.84
CA LEU A 92 -7.32 5.26 -9.00
C LEU A 92 -6.25 6.30 -8.70
N PHE A 93 -6.30 6.90 -7.51
CA PHE A 93 -5.31 7.88 -7.07
C PHE A 93 -3.90 7.29 -7.00
N ILE A 94 -3.75 6.11 -6.40
CA ILE A 94 -2.45 5.42 -6.29
C ILE A 94 -1.92 5.11 -7.69
N ASN A 95 -2.74 4.51 -8.56
CA ASN A 95 -2.33 4.15 -9.92
C ASN A 95 -1.90 5.38 -10.74
N GLN A 96 -2.66 6.47 -10.69
CA GLN A 96 -2.37 7.68 -11.45
C GLN A 96 -1.12 8.41 -10.93
N PHE A 97 -1.04 8.68 -9.63
CA PHE A 97 -0.02 9.58 -9.08
C PHE A 97 1.31 8.91 -8.75
N PHE A 98 1.30 7.60 -8.43
CA PHE A 98 2.53 6.90 -8.06
C PHE A 98 3.12 6.10 -9.22
N PHE A 99 2.29 5.69 -10.18
CA PHE A 99 2.71 4.77 -11.24
C PHE A 99 2.42 5.28 -12.66
N GLY A 100 1.74 6.42 -12.81
CA GLY A 100 1.55 7.07 -14.10
C GLY A 100 0.77 6.23 -15.11
N ILE A 101 0.01 5.22 -14.65
CA ILE A 101 -0.73 4.32 -15.53
C ILE A 101 -1.98 5.07 -16.01
N GLN A 102 -1.88 5.69 -17.20
CA GLN A 102 -3.04 6.19 -17.91
C GLN A 102 -3.78 4.98 -18.49
N HIS A 103 -4.93 4.64 -17.91
CA HIS A 103 -5.91 3.81 -18.60
C HIS A 103 -6.61 4.68 -19.65
N TYR A 104 -6.15 4.59 -20.90
CA TYR A 104 -6.90 4.98 -22.10
C TYR A 104 -7.34 3.73 -22.83
#